data_AF-A0AAW1QER4-F1
#
_entry.id   AF-A0AAW1QER4-F1
#
_cell.length_a   1.000
_cell.length_b   1.000
_cell.length_c   1.000
_cell.angle_alpha   90.00
_cell.angle_beta   90.00
_cell.angle_gamma   90.00
#
_symmetry.space_group_name_H-M   'P 1'
#
loop_
_entity.id
_entity.type
_entity.pdbx_description
1 polymer ?
#
loop_
_entity_poly.entity_id
_entity_poly.type
_entity_poly.pdbx_seq_one_letter_code
_entity_poly.pdbx_strand_id
1 'polypeptide(L)'
;MALVLQLPTSVLQTTGPVAEGRGYSNPDGRGNPTAYALLAAAWAGSAAFLAAAPQKAAEFVFLADSQPAVQEPLFRILALGLLAAATVNWVEKGAAENGDLDETIHRRANGSLSFLAPANLSLTTLSFLTNPILNPAAALVVGTLSAAQWWVAGRNYAKYSPEGANPSKILKSFISDFTDLREVDGLNSTIYAALTASFVVAGFAYLFAPEPTLTAIFGDADPKTASDVFLWQLIGSGIATVVGPMAFTQKEAAIQNNFSVPAKRTLMAGLAAASAGHVAVLAPLLGTERAGPLLFPLGFVWGVSAVASALIAIKPKE
;
A
#
# COMPACT_ATOMS: atom_id res chain seq x y z
N MET A 1 -1.51 -40.36 -6.52
CA MET A 1 -2.74 -39.94 -7.24
C MET A 1 -2.72 -38.42 -7.29
N ALA A 2 -2.17 -37.86 -8.37
CA ALA A 2 -2.06 -36.42 -8.57
C ALA A 2 -3.20 -35.98 -9.50
N LEU A 3 -4.08 -35.11 -8.99
CA LEU A 3 -5.17 -34.51 -9.76
C LEU A 3 -4.58 -33.35 -10.57
N VAL A 4 -4.27 -33.60 -11.84
CA VAL A 4 -3.87 -32.57 -12.80
C VAL A 4 -5.13 -31.83 -13.25
N LEU A 5 -5.35 -30.63 -12.72
CA LEU A 5 -6.34 -29.70 -13.23
C LEU A 5 -5.83 -29.11 -14.55
N GLN A 6 -6.26 -29.70 -15.67
CA GLN A 6 -6.12 -29.10 -17.00
C GLN A 6 -7.11 -27.94 -17.12
N LEU A 7 -6.59 -26.71 -17.16
CA LEU A 7 -7.35 -25.54 -17.59
C LEU A 7 -7.44 -25.53 -19.13
N PRO A 8 -8.61 -25.21 -19.72
CA PRO A 8 -8.79 -25.23 -21.16
C PRO A 8 -8.02 -24.11 -21.86
N THR A 9 -7.24 -24.49 -22.87
CA THR A 9 -6.33 -23.68 -23.70
C THR A 9 -7.01 -22.84 -24.79
N SER A 10 -8.30 -22.52 -24.68
CA SER A 10 -9.07 -21.91 -25.78
C SER A 10 -9.60 -20.49 -25.50
N VAL A 11 -8.85 -19.66 -24.78
CA VAL A 11 -9.12 -18.20 -24.70
C VAL A 11 -7.79 -17.43 -24.80
N LEU A 12 -7.08 -17.59 -25.91
CA LEU A 12 -5.92 -16.79 -26.27
C LEU A 12 -5.99 -16.48 -27.76
N GLN A 13 -6.86 -15.53 -28.14
CA GLN A 13 -6.76 -14.80 -29.40
C GLN A 13 -7.71 -13.59 -29.39
N THR A 14 -7.25 -12.50 -28.79
CA THR A 14 -7.58 -11.13 -29.21
C THR A 14 -6.39 -10.22 -28.89
N THR A 15 -5.32 -10.32 -29.68
CA THR A 15 -4.33 -9.25 -29.78
C THR A 15 -4.94 -8.15 -30.66
N GLY A 16 -5.76 -7.30 -30.06
CA GLY A 16 -6.08 -5.98 -30.61
C GLY A 16 -5.06 -4.97 -30.11
N PRO A 17 -4.76 -3.90 -30.88
CA PRO A 17 -4.00 -2.77 -30.35
C PRO A 17 -4.71 -2.25 -29.09
N VAL A 18 -3.94 -1.94 -28.05
CA VAL A 18 -4.41 -1.24 -26.85
C VAL A 18 -5.16 -0.01 -27.34
N ALA A 19 -6.49 -0.03 -27.22
CA ALA A 19 -7.30 1.09 -27.63
C ALA A 19 -6.90 2.28 -26.76
N GLU A 20 -6.19 3.23 -27.37
CA GLU A 20 -6.05 4.58 -26.84
C GLU A 20 -7.44 5.03 -26.39
N GLY A 21 -7.53 5.34 -25.09
CA GLY A 21 -8.78 5.61 -24.41
C GLY A 21 -9.57 6.65 -25.19
N ARG A 22 -10.73 6.24 -25.72
CA ARG A 22 -11.79 7.19 -26.04
C ARG A 22 -12.19 7.78 -24.69
N GLY A 23 -11.73 9.01 -24.44
CA GLY A 23 -12.08 9.78 -23.26
C GLY A 23 -13.59 9.77 -23.07
N TYR A 24 -14.03 9.23 -21.95
CA TYR A 24 -15.40 9.43 -21.49
C TYR A 24 -15.47 10.87 -20.98
N SER A 25 -15.55 11.83 -21.90
CA SER A 25 -15.68 13.26 -21.59
C SER A 25 -17.06 13.52 -21.01
N ASN A 26 -17.21 13.31 -19.70
CA ASN A 26 -18.36 13.79 -18.95
C ASN A 26 -18.06 15.24 -18.50
N PRO A 27 -18.86 16.24 -18.88
CA PRO A 27 -18.61 17.65 -18.56
C PRO A 27 -18.60 17.97 -17.06
N ASP A 28 -19.12 17.07 -16.21
CA ASP A 28 -19.06 17.19 -14.74
C ASP A 28 -17.91 16.36 -14.12
N GLY A 29 -16.93 15.93 -14.93
CA GLY A 29 -15.90 14.92 -14.65
C GLY A 29 -14.98 15.15 -13.43
N ARG A 30 -15.15 16.22 -12.67
CA ARG A 30 -14.37 16.50 -11.47
C ARG A 30 -14.80 15.57 -10.33
N GLY A 31 -13.83 14.93 -9.68
CA GLY A 31 -14.07 14.19 -8.45
C GLY A 31 -14.39 15.11 -7.28
N ASN A 32 -14.33 14.59 -6.06
CA ASN A 32 -14.42 15.40 -4.84
C ASN A 32 -13.01 15.65 -4.27
N PRO A 33 -12.30 16.71 -4.71
CA PRO A 33 -10.94 16.98 -4.26
C PRO A 33 -10.87 17.25 -2.76
N THR A 34 -11.90 17.87 -2.18
CA THR A 34 -12.01 18.12 -0.74
C THR A 34 -12.01 16.82 0.05
N ALA A 35 -12.72 15.80 -0.43
CA ALA A 35 -12.74 14.51 0.26
C ALA A 35 -11.37 13.83 0.27
N TYR A 36 -10.63 13.86 -0.85
CA TYR A 36 -9.26 13.37 -0.90
C TYR A 36 -8.31 14.18 -0.02
N ALA A 37 -8.45 15.50 0.02
CA ALA A 37 -7.66 16.37 0.89
C ALA A 37 -7.87 16.04 2.37
N LEU A 38 -9.13 15.85 2.79
CA LEU A 38 -9.48 15.47 4.16
C LEU A 38 -8.95 14.09 4.53
N LEU A 39 -9.05 13.11 3.63
CA LEU A 39 -8.48 11.78 3.84
C LEU A 39 -6.95 11.81 3.90
N ALA A 40 -6.28 12.58 3.03
CA ALA A 40 -4.84 12.78 3.09
C ALA A 40 -4.42 13.38 4.44
N ALA A 41 -5.11 14.41 4.91
CA ALA A 41 -4.84 15.03 6.20
C ALA A 41 -5.10 14.07 7.38
N ALA A 42 -6.19 13.29 7.33
CA ALA A 42 -6.50 12.31 8.36
C ALA A 42 -5.44 11.22 8.45
N TRP A 43 -5.05 10.61 7.33
CA TRP A 43 -4.00 9.59 7.30
C TRP A 43 -2.63 10.14 7.71
N ALA A 44 -2.27 11.35 7.27
CA ALA A 44 -1.03 12.00 7.69
C ALA A 44 -1.03 12.35 9.18
N GLY A 45 -2.16 12.82 9.72
CA GLY A 45 -2.32 13.11 11.15
C GLY A 45 -2.20 11.85 12.00
N SER A 46 -2.84 10.75 11.58
CA SER A 46 -2.69 9.45 12.22
C SER A 46 -1.23 8.97 12.15
N ALA A 47 -0.58 9.06 10.98
CA ALA A 47 0.82 8.71 10.82
C ALA A 47 1.72 9.49 11.78
N ALA A 48 1.56 10.81 11.87
CA ALA A 48 2.33 11.66 12.76
C ALA A 48 2.16 11.25 14.23
N PHE A 49 0.92 10.97 14.67
CA PHE A 49 0.65 10.50 16.03
C PHE A 49 1.31 9.14 16.31
N LEU A 50 1.15 8.16 15.42
CA LEU A 50 1.75 6.83 15.56
C LEU A 50 3.29 6.86 15.59
N ALA A 51 3.90 7.73 14.79
CA ALA A 51 5.35 7.87 14.73
C ALA A 51 5.92 8.60 15.96
N ALA A 52 5.27 9.67 16.41
CA ALA A 52 5.76 10.52 17.50
C ALA A 52 5.47 9.94 18.89
N ALA A 53 4.34 9.23 19.06
CA ALA A 53 3.89 8.73 20.35
C ALA A 53 3.40 7.26 20.28
N PRO A 54 4.25 6.32 19.84
CA PRO A 54 3.84 4.93 19.63
C PRO A 54 3.32 4.24 20.91
N GLN A 55 3.84 4.59 22.08
CA GLN A 55 3.35 4.07 23.36
C GLN A 55 1.93 4.57 23.67
N LYS A 56 1.65 5.85 23.41
CA LYS A 56 0.28 6.42 23.56
C LYS A 56 -0.67 5.87 22.52
N ALA A 57 -0.19 5.59 21.31
CA ALA A 57 -0.96 4.87 20.32
C ALA A 57 -1.31 3.45 20.80
N ALA A 58 -0.36 2.72 21.37
CA ALA A 58 -0.62 1.39 21.94
C ALA A 58 -1.67 1.43 23.05
N GLU A 59 -1.53 2.35 24.01
CA GLU A 59 -2.51 2.57 25.11
C GLU A 59 -3.91 2.93 24.58
N PHE A 60 -3.98 3.70 23.49
CA PHE A 60 -5.27 4.07 22.89
C PHE A 60 -5.89 2.92 22.09
N VAL A 61 -5.08 2.20 21.31
CA VAL A 61 -5.55 1.17 20.37
C VAL A 61 -5.90 -0.13 21.07
N PHE A 62 -5.17 -0.50 22.13
CA PHE A 62 -5.32 -1.79 22.80
C PHE A 62 -5.84 -1.65 24.23
N LEU A 63 -6.63 -2.64 24.70
CA LEU A 63 -7.30 -2.59 26.00
C LEU A 63 -6.42 -2.99 27.20
N ALA A 64 -5.40 -3.84 27.04
CA ALA A 64 -4.56 -4.29 28.17
C ALA A 64 -3.15 -4.83 27.81
N ASP A 65 -2.84 -5.06 26.52
CA ASP A 65 -1.59 -5.71 26.08
C ASP A 65 -0.61 -4.71 25.41
N SER A 66 -0.24 -3.61 26.08
CA SER A 66 0.84 -2.76 25.56
C SER A 66 2.20 -3.36 25.93
N GLN A 67 2.78 -4.13 25.00
CA GLN A 67 4.17 -4.59 25.08
C GLN A 67 5.06 -3.62 24.27
N PRO A 68 5.80 -2.69 24.91
CA PRO A 68 6.43 -1.60 24.18
C PRO A 68 7.53 -2.07 23.21
N ALA A 69 8.19 -3.19 23.52
CA ALA A 69 9.40 -3.64 22.83
C ALA A 69 9.19 -3.92 21.33
N VAL A 70 8.11 -4.62 20.97
CA VAL A 70 7.78 -4.96 19.58
C VAL A 70 6.77 -3.96 19.00
N GLN A 71 5.86 -3.43 19.80
CA GLN A 71 4.82 -2.53 19.30
C GLN A 71 5.37 -1.17 18.86
N GLU A 72 6.41 -0.65 19.51
CA GLU A 72 7.00 0.63 19.13
C GLU A 72 7.50 0.67 17.67
N PRO A 73 8.37 -0.26 17.22
CA PRO A 73 8.77 -0.29 15.82
C PRO A 73 7.59 -0.59 14.88
N LEU A 74 6.64 -1.43 15.29
CA LEU A 74 5.45 -1.73 14.49
C LEU A 74 4.57 -0.49 14.25
N PHE A 75 4.28 0.31 15.27
CA PHE A 75 3.52 1.55 15.11
C PHE A 75 4.21 2.56 14.21
N ARG A 76 5.55 2.67 14.31
CA ARG A 76 6.33 3.54 13.41
C ARG A 76 6.32 3.03 11.96
N ILE A 77 6.37 1.71 11.75
CA ILE A 77 6.24 1.11 10.42
C ILE A 77 4.82 1.35 9.86
N LEU A 78 3.79 1.13 10.68
CA LEU A 78 2.40 1.40 10.30
C LEU A 78 2.21 2.87 9.92
N ALA A 79 2.79 3.81 10.68
CA ALA A 79 2.76 5.24 10.37
C ALA A 79 3.27 5.54 8.94
N LEU A 80 4.32 4.86 8.49
CA LEU A 80 4.87 5.04 7.15
C LEU A 80 3.94 4.49 6.06
N GLY A 81 3.23 3.39 6.34
CA GLY A 81 2.15 2.90 5.49
C GLY A 81 0.98 3.89 5.39
N LEU A 82 0.59 4.51 6.51
CA LEU A 82 -0.44 5.56 6.51
C LEU A 82 0.01 6.82 5.76
N LEU A 83 1.29 7.19 5.87
CA LEU A 83 1.87 8.30 5.10
C LEU A 83 1.88 8.01 3.59
N ALA A 84 2.13 6.77 3.19
CA ALA A 84 1.99 6.35 1.79
C ALA A 84 0.53 6.51 1.32
N ALA A 85 -0.45 6.07 2.10
CA ALA A 85 -1.87 6.25 1.79
C ALA A 85 -2.25 7.75 1.72
N ALA A 86 -1.71 8.59 2.61
CA ALA A 86 -1.88 10.04 2.56
C ALA A 86 -1.31 10.64 1.27
N THR A 87 -0.15 10.17 0.83
CA THR A 87 0.47 10.59 -0.44
C THR A 87 -0.41 10.25 -1.63
N VAL A 88 -0.95 9.02 -1.69
CA VAL A 88 -1.86 8.63 -2.77
C VAL A 88 -3.12 9.50 -2.77
N ASN A 89 -3.75 9.73 -1.61
CA ASN A 89 -4.90 10.64 -1.52
C ASN A 89 -4.54 12.07 -1.96
N TRP A 90 -3.34 12.57 -1.64
CA TRP A 90 -2.89 13.89 -2.10
C TRP A 90 -2.74 13.98 -3.62
N VAL A 91 -2.29 12.89 -4.26
CA VAL A 91 -2.22 12.79 -5.72
C VAL A 91 -3.62 12.76 -6.33
N GLU A 92 -4.53 11.99 -5.76
CA GLU A 92 -5.93 11.92 -6.20
C GLU A 92 -6.70 13.24 -6.00
N LYS A 93 -6.34 14.02 -4.98
CA LYS A 93 -6.83 15.42 -4.84
C LYS A 93 -6.49 16.23 -6.09
N GLY A 94 -5.22 16.22 -6.51
CA GLY A 94 -4.78 16.96 -7.70
C GLY A 94 -5.50 16.49 -8.97
N ALA A 95 -5.65 15.18 -9.14
CA ALA A 95 -6.41 14.61 -10.26
C ALA A 95 -7.88 15.03 -10.24
N ALA A 96 -8.51 15.04 -9.06
CA ALA A 96 -9.89 15.50 -8.90
C ALA A 96 -10.07 16.99 -9.20
N GLU A 97 -9.08 17.84 -8.87
CA GLU A 97 -9.06 19.27 -9.20
C GLU A 97 -8.94 19.51 -10.72
N ASN A 98 -8.11 18.71 -11.38
CA ASN A 98 -7.84 18.85 -12.82
C ASN A 98 -8.85 18.12 -13.72
N GLY A 99 -9.56 17.13 -13.18
CA GLY A 99 -10.51 16.31 -13.94
C GLY A 99 -9.90 15.05 -14.55
N ASP A 100 -8.73 14.62 -14.07
CA ASP A 100 -7.91 13.55 -14.67
C ASP A 100 -8.11 12.17 -13.99
N LEU A 101 -9.19 12.00 -13.21
CA LEU A 101 -9.44 10.77 -12.44
C LEU A 101 -9.68 9.52 -13.31
N ASP A 102 -9.93 9.69 -14.59
CA ASP A 102 -10.10 8.62 -15.57
C ASP A 102 -8.78 8.08 -16.14
N GLU A 103 -7.67 8.79 -15.93
CA GLU A 103 -6.36 8.29 -16.31
C GLU A 103 -6.03 6.98 -15.58
N THR A 104 -5.29 6.10 -16.26
CA THR A 104 -4.94 4.76 -15.73
C THR A 104 -4.24 4.82 -14.37
N ILE A 105 -3.37 5.80 -14.15
CA ILE A 105 -2.67 5.99 -12.87
C ILE A 105 -3.65 6.27 -11.72
N HIS A 106 -4.62 7.15 -11.94
CA HIS A 106 -5.59 7.59 -10.93
C HIS A 106 -6.67 6.53 -10.69
N ARG A 107 -7.09 5.83 -11.75
CA ARG A 107 -7.91 4.62 -11.60
C ARG A 107 -7.19 3.57 -10.75
N ARG A 108 -5.91 3.30 -10.99
CA ARG A 108 -5.15 2.32 -10.19
C ARG A 108 -4.99 2.77 -8.74
N ALA A 109 -4.64 4.03 -8.51
CA ALA A 109 -4.54 4.63 -7.18
C ALA A 109 -5.85 4.51 -6.39
N ASN A 110 -6.99 4.78 -7.03
CA ASN A 110 -8.30 4.59 -6.43
C ASN A 110 -8.62 3.12 -6.16
N GLY A 111 -8.26 2.20 -7.06
CA GLY A 111 -8.41 0.76 -6.83
C GLY A 111 -7.59 0.31 -5.62
N SER A 112 -6.33 0.75 -5.54
CA SER A 112 -5.38 0.56 -4.44
C SER A 112 -5.98 1.00 -3.09
N LEU A 113 -6.43 2.25 -2.99
CA LEU A 113 -7.06 2.79 -1.78
C LEU A 113 -8.40 2.10 -1.46
N SER A 114 -9.13 1.68 -2.48
CA SER A 114 -10.39 0.93 -2.34
C SER A 114 -10.18 -0.50 -1.87
N PHE A 115 -9.00 -1.11 -2.06
CA PHE A 115 -8.65 -2.41 -1.49
C PHE A 115 -8.11 -2.31 -0.06
N LEU A 116 -7.33 -1.28 0.25
CA LEU A 116 -6.83 -1.03 1.60
C LEU A 116 -7.99 -0.97 2.61
N ALA A 117 -9.03 -0.23 2.26
CA ALA A 117 -10.14 0.06 3.15
C ALA A 117 -10.93 -1.17 3.61
N PRO A 118 -11.46 -2.05 2.74
CA PRO A 118 -12.14 -3.27 3.16
C PRO A 118 -11.18 -4.23 3.88
N ALA A 119 -9.90 -4.30 3.50
CA ALA A 119 -8.93 -5.11 4.24
C ALA A 119 -8.77 -4.63 5.69
N ASN A 120 -8.59 -3.32 5.90
CA ASN A 120 -8.51 -2.73 7.23
C ASN A 120 -9.81 -2.89 8.01
N LEU A 121 -10.96 -2.69 7.37
CA LEU A 121 -12.27 -2.85 8.00
C LEU A 121 -12.52 -4.30 8.41
N SER A 122 -12.22 -5.27 7.54
CA SER A 122 -12.35 -6.70 7.82
C SER A 122 -11.40 -7.15 8.93
N LEU A 123 -10.13 -6.73 8.90
CA LEU A 123 -9.17 -7.04 9.96
C LEU A 123 -9.61 -6.46 11.30
N THR A 124 -10.03 -5.18 11.32
CA THR A 124 -10.49 -4.50 12.53
C THR A 124 -11.74 -5.18 13.09
N THR A 125 -12.72 -5.49 12.23
CA THR A 125 -13.97 -6.13 12.63
C THR A 125 -13.73 -7.55 13.12
N LEU A 126 -12.95 -8.35 12.38
CA LEU A 126 -12.64 -9.72 12.75
C LEU A 126 -11.88 -9.76 14.08
N SER A 127 -10.88 -8.89 14.26
CA SER A 127 -10.14 -8.78 15.51
C SER A 127 -11.08 -8.40 16.65
N PHE A 128 -11.89 -7.35 16.49
CA PHE A 128 -12.86 -6.94 17.51
C PHE A 128 -13.83 -8.06 17.92
N LEU A 129 -14.28 -8.90 16.97
CA LEU A 129 -15.22 -10.00 17.22
C LEU A 129 -14.57 -11.26 17.79
N THR A 130 -13.32 -11.57 17.42
CA THR A 130 -12.68 -12.85 17.75
C THR A 130 -11.68 -12.76 18.89
N ASN A 131 -11.03 -11.61 19.03
CA ASN A 131 -10.02 -11.33 20.05
C ASN A 131 -10.19 -9.86 20.47
N PRO A 132 -10.95 -9.55 21.54
CA PRO A 132 -11.27 -8.18 21.94
C PRO A 132 -10.07 -7.45 22.56
N ILE A 133 -8.96 -7.42 21.82
CA ILE A 133 -7.73 -6.69 22.14
C ILE A 133 -7.89 -5.20 21.82
N LEU A 134 -8.78 -4.86 20.88
CA LEU A 134 -8.99 -3.50 20.39
C LEU A 134 -9.89 -2.69 21.31
N ASN A 135 -9.45 -1.47 21.59
CA ASN A 135 -10.30 -0.45 22.19
C ASN A 135 -11.45 -0.11 21.24
N PRO A 136 -12.73 -0.14 21.68
CA PRO A 136 -13.87 0.17 20.83
C PRO A 136 -13.79 1.54 20.14
N ALA A 137 -13.25 2.55 20.82
CA ALA A 137 -13.07 3.87 20.25
C ALA A 137 -12.04 3.86 19.12
N ALA A 138 -10.92 3.14 19.30
CA ALA A 138 -9.92 2.98 18.25
C ALA A 138 -10.46 2.20 17.05
N ALA A 139 -11.19 1.12 17.30
CA ALA A 139 -11.85 0.33 16.26
C ALA A 139 -12.85 1.19 15.45
N LEU A 140 -13.62 2.06 16.12
CA LEU A 140 -14.53 3.00 15.47
C LEU A 140 -13.79 4.02 14.60
N VAL A 141 -12.66 4.56 15.07
CA VAL A 141 -11.84 5.51 14.29
C VAL A 141 -11.28 4.84 13.04
N VAL A 142 -10.65 3.67 13.18
CA VAL A 142 -10.09 2.91 12.05
C VAL A 142 -11.18 2.50 11.08
N GLY A 143 -12.32 2.02 11.58
CA GLY A 143 -13.48 1.64 10.77
C GLY A 143 -14.07 2.82 10.00
N THR A 144 -14.23 3.98 10.64
CA THR A 144 -14.79 5.18 10.01
C THR A 144 -13.85 5.73 8.94
N LEU A 145 -12.55 5.84 9.21
CA LEU A 145 -11.57 6.28 8.22
C LEU A 145 -11.49 5.32 7.03
N SER A 146 -11.51 4.01 7.29
CA SER A 146 -11.53 2.99 6.24
C SER A 146 -12.82 3.07 5.41
N ALA A 147 -13.99 3.19 6.03
CA ALA A 147 -15.25 3.33 5.32
C ALA A 147 -15.31 4.61 4.48
N ALA A 148 -14.82 5.74 5.00
CA ALA A 148 -14.72 6.99 4.25
C ALA A 148 -13.75 6.86 3.06
N GLN A 149 -12.60 6.22 3.26
CA GLN A 149 -11.66 5.93 2.18
C GLN A 149 -12.28 5.05 1.09
N TRP A 150 -12.98 3.98 1.48
CA TRP A 150 -13.68 3.09 0.56
C TRP A 150 -14.77 3.83 -0.21
N TRP A 151 -15.54 4.68 0.45
CA TRP A 151 -16.58 5.47 -0.18
C TRP A 151 -16.01 6.41 -1.25
N VAL A 152 -14.94 7.14 -0.95
CA VAL A 152 -14.35 8.10 -1.87
C VAL A 152 -13.63 7.38 -3.02
N ALA A 153 -12.65 6.54 -2.69
CA ALA A 153 -11.83 5.87 -3.70
C ALA A 153 -12.61 4.80 -4.47
N GLY A 154 -13.46 4.03 -3.79
CA GLY A 154 -14.28 3.00 -4.43
C GLY A 154 -15.34 3.57 -5.36
N ARG A 155 -15.98 4.70 -5.02
CA ARG A 155 -16.93 5.37 -5.92
C ARG A 155 -16.23 5.94 -7.15
N ASN A 156 -15.07 6.57 -6.99
CA ASN A 156 -14.33 7.10 -8.13
C ASN A 156 -13.78 5.96 -8.99
N TYR A 157 -13.23 4.91 -8.39
CA TYR A 157 -12.84 3.70 -9.13
C TYR A 157 -14.03 3.17 -9.95
N ALA A 158 -15.19 2.94 -9.31
CA ALA A 158 -16.38 2.42 -9.98
C ALA A 158 -16.90 3.33 -11.11
N LYS A 159 -16.74 4.65 -10.98
CA LYS A 159 -17.18 5.62 -11.98
C LYS A 159 -16.28 5.64 -13.21
N TYR A 160 -14.96 5.55 -13.02
CA TYR A 160 -13.97 5.76 -14.06
C TYR A 160 -13.31 4.48 -14.58
N SER A 161 -13.57 3.34 -13.93
CA SER A 161 -13.14 2.03 -14.38
C SER A 161 -14.05 1.49 -15.50
N PRO A 162 -13.48 1.00 -16.62
CA PRO A 162 -14.23 0.25 -17.63
C PRO A 162 -14.98 -0.96 -17.04
N GLU A 163 -14.47 -1.48 -15.92
CA GLU A 163 -15.00 -2.64 -15.22
C GLU A 163 -16.14 -2.30 -14.25
N GLY A 164 -16.30 -1.03 -13.87
CA GLY A 164 -17.25 -0.55 -12.88
C GLY A 164 -16.94 -1.01 -11.45
N ALA A 165 -17.96 -0.97 -10.56
CA ALA A 165 -17.87 -1.48 -9.18
C ALA A 165 -17.88 -3.01 -9.11
N ASN A 166 -16.99 -3.70 -9.81
CA ASN A 166 -16.96 -5.17 -9.84
C ASN A 166 -15.71 -5.72 -9.16
N PRO A 167 -15.77 -6.10 -7.87
CA PRO A 167 -14.62 -6.57 -7.09
C PRO A 167 -13.82 -7.68 -7.75
N SER A 168 -14.49 -8.60 -8.45
CA SER A 168 -13.82 -9.70 -9.16
C SER A 168 -12.97 -9.21 -10.33
N LYS A 169 -13.41 -8.16 -11.02
CA LYS A 169 -12.65 -7.54 -12.11
C LYS A 169 -11.54 -6.63 -11.58
N ILE A 170 -11.74 -5.94 -10.46
CA ILE A 170 -10.67 -5.18 -9.79
C ILE A 170 -9.55 -6.13 -9.38
N LEU A 171 -9.90 -7.28 -8.79
CA LEU A 171 -8.92 -8.30 -8.40
C LEU A 171 -8.23 -8.91 -9.62
N LYS A 172 -8.96 -9.18 -10.69
CA LYS A 172 -8.36 -9.64 -11.96
C LYS A 172 -7.44 -8.61 -12.58
N SER A 173 -7.80 -7.33 -12.56
CA SER A 173 -6.93 -6.23 -13.01
C SER A 173 -5.67 -6.16 -12.16
N PHE A 174 -5.80 -6.26 -10.84
CA PHE A 174 -4.66 -6.33 -9.94
C PHE A 174 -3.74 -7.53 -10.27
N ILE A 175 -4.31 -8.70 -10.57
CA ILE A 175 -3.54 -9.90 -11.00
C ILE A 175 -2.94 -9.72 -12.41
N SER A 176 -3.64 -9.07 -13.33
CA SER A 176 -3.14 -8.75 -14.67
C SER A 176 -1.95 -7.80 -14.60
N ASP A 177 -1.98 -6.82 -13.68
CA ASP A 177 -0.83 -5.94 -13.44
C ASP A 177 0.42 -6.76 -13.02
N PHE A 178 0.27 -7.95 -12.40
CA PHE A 178 1.41 -8.85 -12.14
C PHE A 178 1.96 -9.52 -13.40
N THR A 179 1.13 -9.86 -14.38
CA THR A 179 1.65 -10.39 -15.65
C THR A 179 2.46 -9.32 -16.38
N ASP A 180 2.06 -8.06 -16.23
CA ASP A 180 2.73 -6.90 -16.83
C ASP A 180 4.06 -6.57 -16.15
N LEU A 181 4.36 -7.13 -14.97
CA LEU A 181 5.67 -6.99 -14.32
C LEU A 181 6.82 -7.55 -15.17
N ARG A 182 6.51 -8.45 -16.12
CA ARG A 182 7.51 -9.02 -17.04
C ARG A 182 7.93 -8.05 -18.13
N GLU A 183 7.09 -7.07 -18.45
CA GLU A 183 7.42 -6.03 -19.41
C GLU A 183 8.35 -5.03 -18.75
N VAL A 184 9.64 -5.09 -19.08
CA VAL A 184 10.67 -4.20 -18.55
C VAL A 184 11.46 -3.57 -19.69
N ASP A 185 11.74 -2.29 -19.56
CA ASP A 185 12.60 -1.52 -20.46
C ASP A 185 13.63 -0.75 -19.63
N GLY A 186 14.86 -1.25 -19.59
CA GLY A 186 15.98 -0.70 -18.82
C GLY A 186 16.01 -1.05 -17.32
N LEU A 187 17.06 -0.54 -16.65
CA LEU A 187 17.36 -0.86 -15.24
C LEU A 187 16.28 -0.34 -14.28
N ASN A 188 15.78 0.88 -14.48
CA ASN A 188 14.82 1.50 -13.56
C ASN A 188 13.48 0.74 -13.52
N SER A 189 12.95 0.33 -14.68
CA SER A 189 11.71 -0.44 -14.75
C SER A 189 11.88 -1.83 -14.15
N THR A 190 13.06 -2.45 -14.33
CA THR A 190 13.42 -3.73 -13.72
C THR A 190 13.46 -3.63 -12.19
N ILE A 191 14.09 -2.59 -11.64
CA ILE A 191 14.14 -2.34 -10.20
C ILE A 191 12.72 -2.19 -9.64
N TYR A 192 11.88 -1.34 -10.24
CA TYR A 192 10.52 -1.13 -9.74
C TYR A 192 9.60 -2.34 -9.94
N ALA A 193 9.81 -3.16 -10.98
CA ALA A 193 9.10 -4.42 -11.14
C ALA A 193 9.46 -5.39 -9.99
N ALA A 194 10.75 -5.54 -9.68
CA ALA A 194 11.22 -6.35 -8.57
C ALA A 194 10.72 -5.84 -7.20
N LEU A 195 10.73 -4.52 -6.99
CA LEU A 195 10.19 -3.89 -5.79
C LEU A 195 8.69 -4.12 -5.65
N THR A 196 7.92 -3.98 -6.73
CA THR A 196 6.48 -4.25 -6.73
C THR A 196 6.18 -5.68 -6.31
N ALA A 197 6.84 -6.65 -6.94
CA ALA A 197 6.69 -8.06 -6.59
C ALA A 197 7.05 -8.31 -5.12
N SER A 198 8.18 -7.76 -4.67
CA SER A 198 8.66 -7.91 -3.30
C SER A 198 7.68 -7.33 -2.28
N PHE A 199 7.16 -6.12 -2.51
CA PHE A 199 6.19 -5.49 -1.61
C PHE A 199 4.89 -6.27 -1.56
N VAL A 200 4.37 -6.73 -2.70
CA VAL A 200 3.08 -7.44 -2.69
C VAL A 200 3.23 -8.81 -2.03
N VAL A 201 4.29 -9.57 -2.34
CA VAL A 201 4.57 -10.85 -1.69
C VAL A 201 4.77 -10.66 -0.19
N ALA A 202 5.57 -9.67 0.23
CA ALA A 202 5.77 -9.37 1.65
C ALA A 202 4.45 -8.96 2.33
N GLY A 203 3.70 -8.05 1.74
CA GLY A 203 2.44 -7.56 2.30
C GLY A 203 1.40 -8.67 2.48
N PHE A 204 1.25 -9.55 1.50
CA PHE A 204 0.39 -10.73 1.65
C PHE A 204 0.94 -11.75 2.65
N ALA A 205 2.25 -11.94 2.73
CA ALA A 205 2.86 -12.80 3.74
C ALA A 205 2.58 -12.27 5.16
N TYR A 206 2.62 -10.96 5.36
CA TYR A 206 2.31 -10.34 6.65
C TYR A 206 0.82 -10.46 6.99
N LEU A 207 -0.04 -10.44 5.98
CA LEU A 207 -1.49 -10.59 6.15
C LEU A 207 -1.91 -12.02 6.50
N PHE A 208 -1.37 -13.01 5.78
CA PHE A 208 -1.83 -14.41 5.84
C PHE A 208 -0.92 -15.34 6.65
N ALA A 209 0.34 -14.97 6.87
CA ALA A 209 1.27 -15.67 7.75
C ALA A 209 1.94 -14.68 8.73
N PRO A 210 1.14 -13.95 9.55
CA PRO A 210 1.66 -12.87 10.37
C PRO A 210 2.67 -13.32 11.40
N GLU A 211 2.37 -14.37 12.19
CA GLU A 211 3.27 -14.85 13.25
C GLU A 211 4.63 -15.35 12.72
N PRO A 212 4.69 -16.22 11.68
CA PRO A 212 5.96 -16.63 11.11
C PRO A 212 6.78 -15.45 10.57
N THR A 213 6.14 -14.48 9.92
CA THR A 213 6.85 -13.35 9.33
C THR A 213 7.32 -12.34 10.38
N LEU A 214 6.50 -12.06 11.40
CA LEU A 214 6.89 -11.30 12.59
C LEU A 214 8.13 -11.91 13.25
N THR A 215 8.11 -13.22 13.46
CA THR A 215 9.23 -13.95 14.08
C THR A 215 10.46 -13.93 13.18
N ALA A 216 10.28 -14.13 11.88
CA ALA A 216 11.40 -14.10 10.93
C ALA A 216 12.06 -12.72 10.82
N ILE A 217 11.36 -11.63 11.17
CA ILE A 217 11.89 -10.25 11.10
C ILE A 217 12.36 -9.75 12.47
N PHE A 218 11.60 -9.99 13.54
CA PHE A 218 11.86 -9.49 14.90
C PHE A 218 12.39 -10.55 15.86
N GLY A 219 12.78 -11.72 15.35
CA GLY A 219 13.34 -12.83 16.13
C GLY A 219 12.39 -13.36 17.20
N ASP A 220 12.93 -14.17 18.12
CA ASP A 220 12.20 -14.80 19.22
C ASP A 220 12.46 -14.14 20.58
N ALA A 221 13.29 -13.10 20.63
CA ALA A 221 13.71 -12.47 21.89
C ALA A 221 12.54 -11.89 22.71
N ASP A 222 11.51 -11.39 22.03
CA ASP A 222 10.28 -10.89 22.65
C ASP A 222 9.07 -11.72 22.18
N PRO A 223 8.17 -12.16 23.08
CA PRO A 223 6.98 -12.92 22.71
C PRO A 223 6.05 -12.08 21.82
N LYS A 224 5.50 -12.70 20.76
CA LYS A 224 4.57 -12.03 19.85
C LYS A 224 3.15 -12.17 20.36
N THR A 225 2.49 -11.03 20.57
CA THR A 225 1.12 -10.96 21.08
C THR A 225 0.11 -10.84 19.94
N ALA A 226 -1.18 -11.05 20.25
CA ALA A 226 -2.25 -10.82 19.29
C ALA A 226 -2.29 -9.36 18.78
N SER A 227 -1.90 -8.40 19.61
CA SER A 227 -1.76 -6.98 19.24
C SER A 227 -0.67 -6.77 18.19
N ASP A 228 0.48 -7.44 18.33
CA ASP A 228 1.56 -7.38 17.35
C ASP A 228 1.13 -7.99 16.01
N VAL A 229 0.47 -9.14 16.07
CA VAL A 229 -0.10 -9.82 14.90
C VAL A 229 -1.08 -8.91 14.16
N PHE A 230 -1.99 -8.25 14.89
CA PHE A 230 -2.94 -7.31 14.30
C PHE A 230 -2.25 -6.14 13.60
N LEU A 231 -1.29 -5.48 14.27
CA LEU A 231 -0.52 -4.38 13.66
C LEU A 231 0.21 -4.84 12.41
N TRP A 232 0.79 -6.04 12.46
CA TRP A 232 1.54 -6.60 11.36
C TRP A 232 0.66 -6.91 10.14
N GLN A 233 -0.56 -7.38 10.36
CA GLN A 233 -1.54 -7.56 9.29
C GLN A 233 -2.00 -6.22 8.68
N LEU A 234 -2.17 -5.17 9.49
CA LEU A 234 -2.47 -3.82 8.97
C LEU A 234 -1.31 -3.28 8.11
N ILE A 235 -0.07 -3.44 8.58
CA ILE A 235 1.14 -3.10 7.82
C ILE A 235 1.17 -3.88 6.50
N GLY A 236 0.93 -5.19 6.56
CA GLY A 236 0.86 -6.07 5.39
C GLY A 236 -0.14 -5.61 4.35
N SER A 237 -1.36 -5.27 4.79
CA SER A 237 -2.41 -4.71 3.94
C SER A 237 -1.96 -3.41 3.26
N GLY A 238 -1.38 -2.48 4.02
CA GLY A 238 -0.84 -1.23 3.48
C GLY A 238 0.27 -1.43 2.45
N ILE A 239 1.20 -2.35 2.71
CA ILE A 239 2.29 -2.65 1.78
C ILE A 239 1.73 -3.26 0.48
N ALA A 240 0.84 -4.25 0.57
CA ALA A 240 0.31 -4.94 -0.60
C ALA A 240 -0.60 -4.04 -1.46
N THR A 241 -1.42 -3.20 -0.82
CA THR A 241 -2.50 -2.45 -1.51
C THR A 241 -2.15 -1.00 -1.80
N VAL A 242 -1.11 -0.43 -1.18
CA VAL A 242 -0.68 0.95 -1.42
C VAL A 242 0.76 1.01 -1.92
N VAL A 243 1.72 0.51 -1.15
CA VAL A 243 3.15 0.63 -1.49
C VAL A 243 3.50 -0.15 -2.77
N GLY A 244 2.98 -1.37 -2.91
CA GLY A 244 3.12 -2.17 -4.12
C GLY A 244 2.63 -1.43 -5.38
N PRO A 245 1.36 -0.99 -5.43
CA PRO A 245 0.83 -0.18 -6.53
C PRO A 245 1.59 1.13 -6.78
N MET A 246 2.12 1.79 -5.74
CA MET A 246 2.99 2.96 -5.91
C MET A 246 4.27 2.59 -6.67
N ALA A 247 4.94 1.49 -6.29
CA ALA A 247 6.12 0.99 -7.00
C ALA A 247 5.79 0.58 -8.44
N PHE A 248 4.63 -0.04 -8.67
CA PHE A 248 4.17 -0.40 -10.02
C PHE A 248 3.99 0.82 -10.92
N THR A 249 3.38 1.88 -10.38
CA THR A 249 3.26 3.16 -11.10
C THR A 249 4.63 3.75 -11.47
N GLN A 250 5.66 3.57 -10.63
CA GLN A 250 7.03 3.98 -10.97
C GLN A 250 7.68 3.08 -12.03
N LYS A 251 7.34 1.79 -12.06
CA LYS A 251 7.74 0.86 -13.14
C LYS A 251 7.21 1.33 -14.48
N GLU A 252 5.93 1.69 -14.57
CA GLU A 252 5.36 2.26 -15.80
C GLU A 252 5.97 3.62 -16.14
N ALA A 253 6.26 4.44 -15.13
CA ALA A 253 6.91 5.72 -15.33
C ALA A 253 8.30 5.58 -15.95
N ALA A 254 9.02 4.52 -15.55
CA ALA A 254 10.33 4.17 -16.09
C ALA A 254 10.25 3.77 -17.57
N ILE A 255 9.29 2.93 -17.94
CA ILE A 255 9.11 2.47 -19.33
C ILE A 255 8.74 3.64 -20.24
N GLN A 256 7.84 4.51 -19.78
CA GLN A 256 7.35 5.64 -20.56
C GLN A 256 8.26 6.88 -20.49
N ASN A 257 9.39 6.79 -19.77
CA ASN A 257 10.30 7.90 -19.48
C ASN A 257 9.58 9.20 -19.04
N ASN A 258 8.55 9.08 -18.20
CA ASN A 258 7.69 10.21 -17.81
C ASN A 258 7.64 10.42 -16.29
N PHE A 259 8.79 10.23 -15.64
CA PHE A 259 8.98 10.59 -14.24
C PHE A 259 8.74 12.07 -13.95
N SER A 260 8.73 12.94 -14.97
CA SER A 260 8.47 14.38 -14.81
C SER A 260 7.01 14.72 -14.47
N VAL A 261 6.07 13.78 -14.70
CA VAL A 261 4.64 13.96 -14.41
C VAL A 261 4.43 14.21 -12.91
N PRO A 262 3.74 15.30 -12.50
CA PRO A 262 3.61 15.69 -11.09
C PRO A 262 3.07 14.59 -10.16
N ALA A 263 2.06 13.83 -10.61
CA ALA A 263 1.50 12.69 -9.86
C ALA A 263 2.57 11.63 -9.58
N LYS A 264 3.32 11.22 -10.62
CA LYS A 264 4.38 10.21 -10.54
C LYS A 264 5.51 10.67 -9.61
N ARG A 265 5.93 11.94 -9.71
CA ARG A 265 6.92 12.53 -8.78
C ARG A 265 6.47 12.52 -7.34
N THR A 266 5.22 12.87 -7.09
CA THR A 266 4.66 12.93 -5.73
C THR A 266 4.58 11.53 -5.13
N LEU A 267 4.11 10.54 -5.89
CA LEU A 267 4.11 9.13 -5.46
C LEU A 267 5.54 8.62 -5.20
N MET A 268 6.50 9.00 -6.03
CA MET A 268 7.90 8.64 -5.85
C MET A 268 8.51 9.27 -4.60
N ALA A 269 8.22 10.54 -4.32
CA ALA A 269 8.65 11.20 -3.10
C ALA A 269 8.05 10.53 -1.86
N GLY A 270 6.76 10.16 -1.90
CA GLY A 270 6.12 9.39 -0.83
C GLY A 270 6.72 8.00 -0.65
N LEU A 271 7.03 7.29 -1.75
CA LEU A 271 7.69 5.98 -1.70
C LEU A 271 9.10 6.11 -1.12
N ALA A 272 9.86 7.14 -1.50
CA ALA A 272 11.18 7.43 -0.95
C ALA A 272 11.11 7.69 0.55
N ALA A 273 10.19 8.55 1.00
CA ALA A 273 10.00 8.89 2.41
C ALA A 273 9.55 7.68 3.23
N ALA A 274 8.57 6.92 2.76
CA ALA A 274 8.11 5.70 3.41
C ALA A 274 9.26 4.68 3.51
N SER A 275 10.01 4.46 2.42
CA SER A 275 11.10 3.49 2.38
C SER A 275 12.26 3.87 3.28
N ALA A 276 12.69 5.14 3.25
CA ALA A 276 13.72 5.66 4.14
C ALA A 276 13.30 5.57 5.61
N GLY A 277 12.03 5.85 5.91
CA GLY A 277 11.46 5.65 7.25
C GLY A 277 11.52 4.19 7.69
N HIS A 278 11.21 3.23 6.81
CA HIS A 278 11.26 1.80 7.15
C HIS A 278 12.69 1.40 7.49
N VAL A 279 13.67 1.85 6.69
CA VAL A 279 15.10 1.65 7.00
C VAL A 279 15.46 2.30 8.33
N ALA A 280 15.01 3.52 8.62
CA ALA A 280 15.31 4.21 9.87
C ALA A 280 14.73 3.51 11.11
N VAL A 281 13.58 2.83 10.98
CA VAL A 281 12.99 2.05 12.07
C VAL A 281 13.67 0.68 12.23
N LEU A 282 14.02 0.02 11.12
CA LEU A 282 14.58 -1.33 11.15
C LEU A 282 16.09 -1.37 11.41
N ALA A 283 16.84 -0.36 10.96
CA ALA A 283 18.31 -0.35 11.06
C ALA A 283 18.83 -0.45 12.52
N PRO A 284 18.24 0.23 13.52
CA PRO A 284 18.67 0.10 14.91
C PRO A 284 18.49 -1.31 15.50
N LEU A 285 17.66 -2.16 14.87
CA LEU A 285 17.43 -3.53 15.32
C LEU A 285 18.51 -4.49 14.78
N LEU A 286 19.24 -4.11 13.73
CA LEU A 286 20.29 -4.94 13.13
C LEU A 286 21.42 -5.20 14.15
N GLY A 287 21.80 -6.48 14.29
CA GLY A 287 22.85 -6.90 15.23
C GLY A 287 22.42 -6.96 16.70
N THR A 288 21.13 -6.74 16.99
CA THR A 288 20.55 -6.98 18.32
C THR A 288 19.97 -8.39 18.40
N GLU A 289 19.70 -8.89 19.61
CA GLU A 289 19.02 -10.18 19.83
C GLU A 289 17.58 -10.18 19.29
N ARG A 290 17.01 -9.00 19.01
CA ARG A 290 15.68 -8.83 18.39
C ARG A 290 15.71 -8.95 16.86
N ALA A 291 16.87 -9.13 16.23
CA ALA A 291 16.93 -9.30 14.79
C ALA A 291 16.58 -10.74 14.39
N GLY A 292 15.51 -10.91 13.62
CA GLY A 292 15.23 -12.16 12.93
C GLY A 292 16.06 -12.32 11.64
N PRO A 293 16.13 -13.54 11.08
CA PRO A 293 16.94 -13.83 9.89
C PRO A 293 16.54 -13.02 8.63
N LEU A 294 15.30 -12.54 8.55
CA LEU A 294 14.79 -11.76 7.42
C LEU A 294 14.88 -10.24 7.61
N LEU A 295 15.34 -9.75 8.77
CA LEU A 295 15.45 -8.31 9.03
C LEU A 295 16.37 -7.62 8.02
N PHE A 296 17.54 -8.20 7.77
CA PHE A 296 18.52 -7.63 6.82
C PHE A 296 18.01 -7.65 5.37
N PRO A 297 17.53 -8.78 4.81
CA PRO A 297 16.91 -8.79 3.49
C PRO A 297 15.76 -7.79 3.34
N LEU A 298 14.91 -7.65 4.36
CA LEU A 298 13.82 -6.68 4.36
C LEU A 298 14.35 -5.24 4.33
N GLY A 299 15.30 -4.91 5.22
CA GLY A 299 15.95 -3.61 5.25
C GLY A 299 16.66 -3.27 3.94
N PHE A 300 17.25 -4.25 3.26
CA PHE A 300 17.86 -4.10 1.95
C PHE A 300 16.84 -3.72 0.88
N VAL A 301 15.70 -4.41 0.79
CA VAL A 301 14.63 -4.09 -0.18
C VAL A 301 14.11 -2.67 0.02
N TRP A 302 13.85 -2.27 1.27
CA TRP A 302 13.46 -0.89 1.59
C TRP A 302 14.57 0.13 1.27
N GLY A 303 15.84 -0.22 1.52
CA GLY A 303 16.99 0.62 1.16
C GLY A 303 17.11 0.84 -0.34
N VAL A 304 16.98 -0.21 -1.15
CA VAL A 304 16.95 -0.12 -2.62
C VAL A 304 15.79 0.76 -3.08
N SER A 305 14.60 0.57 -2.51
CA SER A 305 13.43 1.39 -2.82
C SER A 305 13.65 2.87 -2.51
N ALA A 306 14.24 3.18 -1.34
CA ALA A 306 14.54 4.56 -0.93
C ALA A 306 15.52 5.23 -1.91
N VAL A 307 16.61 4.54 -2.27
CA VAL A 307 17.63 5.06 -3.18
C VAL A 307 17.08 5.23 -4.60
N ALA A 308 16.40 4.21 -5.14
CA ALA A 308 15.82 4.27 -6.49
C ALA A 308 14.80 5.42 -6.62
N SER A 309 13.94 5.59 -5.61
CA SER A 309 12.94 6.65 -5.58
C SER A 309 13.55 8.04 -5.40
N ALA A 310 14.56 8.18 -4.53
CA ALA A 310 15.21 9.47 -4.30
C ALA A 310 16.02 9.94 -5.51
N LEU A 311 16.85 9.07 -6.11
CA LEU A 311 17.70 9.44 -7.23
C LEU A 311 16.91 9.93 -8.45
N ILE A 312 15.73 9.35 -8.69
CA ILE A 312 14.88 9.71 -9.81
C ILE A 312 14.04 10.96 -9.48
N ALA A 313 13.60 11.14 -8.23
CA ALA A 313 12.88 12.34 -7.80
C ALA A 313 13.72 13.63 -7.90
N ILE A 314 15.04 13.50 -7.75
CA ILE A 314 16.01 14.61 -7.78
C ILE A 314 16.45 14.98 -9.21
N LYS A 315 16.21 14.12 -10.22
CA LYS A 315 16.58 14.46 -11.60
C LYS A 315 15.88 15.75 -12.06
N PRO A 316 16.63 16.71 -12.66
CA PRO A 316 16.05 17.95 -13.16
C PRO A 316 15.01 17.66 -14.26
N LYS A 317 14.05 18.58 -14.43
CA LYS A 317 13.10 18.55 -15.55
C LYS A 317 13.91 18.80 -16.83
N GLU A 318 14.17 17.76 -17.60
CA GLU A 318 14.56 17.89 -19.00
C GLU A 318 13.34 18.24 -19.86
#